data_AF-A0A399EAB7-F1
#
_entry.id   AF-A0A399EAB7-F1
#
_cell.length_a   1.000
_cell.length_b   1.000
_cell.length_c   1.000
_cell.angle_alpha   90.00
_cell.angle_beta   90.00
_cell.angle_gamma   90.00
#
_symmetry.space_group_name_H-M   'P 1'
#
loop_
_entity.id
_entity.type
_entity.pdbx_description
1 polymer ?
#
loop_
_entity_poly.entity_id
_entity_poly.type
_entity_poly.pdbx_seq_one_letter_code
_entity_poly.pdbx_strand_id
1 'polypeptide(L)'
;MVKGAKIRRLEELISHLKEGRYRIGPHVAKHMVQEGFTELDVVQAAQWGRELAVYPEDQRMLVLGYMAFPPRLRLPLHVVLEYAQPRWVDIVTAFIPREPHRVYSRARVAALVRFDGEVEKVRWVRPRFLTDDQIPR
;
A
#
# COMPACT_ATOMS: atom_id res chain seq x y z
N MET A 1 -2.43 17.44 -23.51
CA MET A 1 -1.22 17.44 -22.66
C MET A 1 -1.60 16.90 -21.29
N VAL A 2 -1.23 15.66 -20.97
CA VAL A 2 -1.39 15.14 -19.60
C VAL A 2 -0.34 15.87 -18.77
N LYS A 3 -0.77 16.82 -17.93
CA LYS A 3 0.07 17.39 -16.88
C LYS A 3 0.65 16.21 -16.12
N GLY A 4 1.97 16.02 -16.14
CA GLY A 4 2.62 14.92 -15.42
C GLY A 4 2.13 14.92 -13.98
N ALA A 5 1.57 13.80 -13.53
CA ALA A 5 1.05 13.68 -12.18
C ALA A 5 2.15 14.04 -11.19
N LYS A 6 1.89 15.02 -10.31
CA LYS A 6 2.87 15.46 -9.30
C LYS A 6 3.13 14.28 -8.36
N ILE A 7 4.38 13.80 -8.33
CA ILE A 7 4.84 12.82 -7.35
C ILE A 7 4.79 13.49 -5.98
N ARG A 8 4.13 12.85 -5.00
CA ARG A 8 4.07 13.30 -3.60
C ARG A 8 4.77 12.30 -2.70
N ARG A 9 5.31 12.79 -1.59
CA ARG A 9 5.96 11.98 -0.54
C ARG A 9 5.02 11.78 0.65
N LEU A 10 5.24 10.72 1.42
CA LEU A 10 4.45 10.43 2.63
C LEU A 10 4.37 11.65 3.57
N GLU A 11 5.49 12.34 3.77
CA GLU A 11 5.59 13.54 4.62
C GLU A 11 4.57 14.63 4.26
N GLU A 12 4.29 14.82 2.96
CA GLU A 12 3.29 15.78 2.48
C GLU A 12 1.86 15.35 2.78
N LEU A 13 1.63 14.06 2.98
CA LEU A 13 0.31 13.45 3.21
C LEU A 13 -0.02 13.34 4.71
N ILE A 14 0.99 13.40 5.59
CA ILE A 14 0.81 13.26 7.05
C ILE A 14 -0.17 14.30 7.59
N SER A 15 -0.14 15.53 7.09
CA SER A 15 -1.08 16.59 7.52
C SER A 15 -2.52 16.19 7.24
N HIS A 16 -2.81 15.74 6.01
CA HIS A 16 -4.14 15.25 5.63
C HIS A 16 -4.61 14.11 6.56
N LEU A 17 -3.74 13.17 6.90
CA LEU A 17 -4.07 12.07 7.82
C LEU A 17 -4.38 12.58 9.25
N LYS A 18 -3.57 13.50 9.79
CA LYS A 18 -3.75 14.07 11.13
C LYS A 18 -5.03 14.90 11.25
N GLU A 19 -5.41 15.59 10.19
CA GLU A 19 -6.59 16.45 10.14
C GLU A 19 -7.87 15.69 9.76
N GLY A 20 -7.81 14.34 9.70
CA GLY A 20 -8.96 13.50 9.34
C GLY A 20 -9.39 13.64 7.87
N ARG A 21 -8.55 14.24 7.02
CA ARG A 21 -8.80 14.40 5.58
C ARG A 21 -8.34 13.16 4.83
N TYR A 22 -8.95 12.03 5.14
CA TYR A 22 -8.76 10.79 4.40
C TYR A 22 -10.10 10.09 4.16
N ARG A 23 -10.09 9.14 3.24
CA ARG A 23 -11.21 8.22 3.02
C ARG A 23 -10.70 6.80 3.10
N ILE A 24 -11.53 5.92 3.62
CA ILE A 24 -11.24 4.49 3.69
C ILE A 24 -11.92 3.82 2.51
N GLY A 25 -11.12 3.16 1.68
CA GLY A 25 -11.61 2.35 0.57
C GLY A 25 -12.41 1.14 1.07
N PRO A 26 -13.41 0.65 0.31
CA PRO A 26 -14.22 -0.51 0.69
C PRO A 26 -13.40 -1.74 1.10
N HIS A 27 -12.22 -1.92 0.50
CA HIS A 27 -11.33 -3.05 0.74
C HIS A 27 -10.68 -3.01 2.12
N VAL A 28 -10.36 -1.83 2.65
CA VAL A 28 -9.76 -1.69 3.98
C VAL A 28 -10.73 -2.18 5.04
N ALA A 29 -12.02 -1.82 4.94
CA ALA A 29 -13.05 -2.26 5.89
C ALA A 29 -13.18 -3.79 5.95
N LYS A 30 -12.99 -4.47 4.81
CA LYS A 30 -12.98 -5.93 4.75
C LYS A 30 -11.75 -6.53 5.42
N HIS A 31 -10.55 -6.01 5.13
CA HIS A 31 -9.31 -6.46 5.79
C HIS A 31 -9.30 -6.17 7.28
N MET A 32 -9.88 -5.06 7.73
CA MET A 32 -10.06 -4.74 9.15
C MET A 32 -10.80 -5.88 9.89
N VAL A 33 -11.89 -6.40 9.29
CA VAL A 33 -12.65 -7.52 9.85
C VAL A 33 -11.88 -8.84 9.75
N GLN A 34 -11.24 -9.11 8.60
CA GLN A 34 -10.57 -10.39 8.34
C GLN A 34 -9.24 -10.56 9.09
N GLU A 35 -8.50 -9.47 9.27
CA GLU A 35 -7.14 -9.47 9.82
C GLU A 35 -7.07 -8.87 11.22
N GLY A 36 -8.18 -8.34 11.74
CA GLY A 36 -8.33 -7.94 13.14
C GLY A 36 -7.66 -6.61 13.50
N PHE A 37 -7.69 -5.63 12.58
CA PHE A 37 -7.17 -4.28 12.83
C PHE A 37 -8.23 -3.21 12.65
N THR A 38 -8.05 -2.06 13.30
CA THR A 38 -9.02 -0.95 13.28
C THR A 38 -8.61 0.13 12.28
N GLU A 39 -9.54 1.05 11.98
CA GLU A 39 -9.23 2.26 11.20
C GLU A 39 -8.13 3.09 11.87
N LEU A 40 -8.18 3.20 13.20
CA LEU A 40 -7.16 3.92 13.97
C LEU A 40 -5.78 3.31 13.77
N ASP A 41 -5.69 1.97 13.76
CA ASP A 41 -4.44 1.25 13.52
C ASP A 41 -3.88 1.57 12.13
N VAL A 42 -4.73 1.58 11.10
CA VAL A 42 -4.32 1.90 9.72
C VAL A 42 -3.80 3.33 9.62
N VAL A 43 -4.53 4.28 10.23
CA VAL A 43 -4.17 5.69 10.21
C VAL A 43 -2.87 5.93 10.99
N GLN A 44 -2.71 5.36 12.17
CA GLN A 44 -1.48 5.45 12.96
C GLN A 44 -0.29 4.81 12.25
N ALA A 45 -0.50 3.63 11.65
CA ALA A 45 0.51 2.96 10.85
C ALA A 45 0.97 3.83 9.68
N ALA A 46 0.06 4.53 9.00
CA ALA A 46 0.42 5.46 7.94
C ALA A 46 1.13 6.72 8.46
N GLN A 47 0.70 7.27 9.60
CA GLN A 47 1.26 8.49 10.18
C GLN A 47 2.69 8.31 10.74
N TRP A 48 2.99 7.15 11.33
CA TRP A 48 4.30 6.85 11.93
C TRP A 48 5.13 5.87 11.09
N GLY A 49 4.57 5.42 9.98
CA GLY A 49 5.20 4.49 9.07
C GLY A 49 6.30 5.12 8.23
N ARG A 50 6.91 4.28 7.42
CA ARG A 50 7.90 4.68 6.43
C ARG A 50 7.40 4.36 5.03
N GLU A 51 7.68 5.24 4.10
CA GLU A 51 7.47 4.97 2.68
C GLU A 51 8.36 3.82 2.23
N LEU A 52 7.77 2.77 1.65
CA LEU A 52 8.50 1.66 1.03
C LEU A 52 8.66 1.84 -0.48
N ALA A 53 7.63 2.36 -1.14
CA ALA A 53 7.64 2.59 -2.58
C ALA A 53 6.60 3.64 -2.99
N VAL A 54 6.89 4.32 -4.09
CA VAL A 54 5.97 5.24 -4.78
C VAL A 54 5.71 4.72 -6.18
N TYR A 55 4.46 4.77 -6.61
CA TYR A 55 3.96 4.38 -7.92
C TYR A 55 3.33 5.62 -8.58
N PRO A 56 4.14 6.47 -9.24
CA PRO A 56 3.68 7.74 -9.81
C PRO A 56 2.53 7.60 -10.80
N GLU A 57 2.52 6.53 -11.59
CA GLU A 57 1.56 6.28 -12.66
C GLU A 57 0.14 6.10 -12.14
N ASP A 58 0.01 5.57 -10.93
CA ASP A 58 -1.28 5.37 -10.26
C ASP A 58 -1.49 6.40 -9.13
N GLN A 59 -0.56 7.35 -8.94
CA GLN A 59 -0.53 8.29 -7.82
C GLN A 59 -0.69 7.59 -6.47
N ARG A 60 0.04 6.48 -6.31
CA ARG A 60 -0.01 5.62 -5.11
C ARG A 60 1.32 5.51 -4.41
N MET A 61 1.28 5.13 -3.14
CA MET A 61 2.47 4.74 -2.39
C MET A 61 2.15 3.58 -1.44
N LEU A 62 3.17 2.76 -1.19
CA LEU A 62 3.16 1.71 -0.18
C LEU A 62 3.88 2.21 1.06
N VAL A 63 3.21 2.17 2.19
CA VAL A 63 3.73 2.55 3.50
C VAL A 63 3.83 1.32 4.38
N LEU A 64 4.94 1.17 5.11
CA LEU A 64 5.06 0.21 6.20
C LEU A 64 4.93 0.95 7.52
N GLY A 65 3.84 0.67 8.22
CA GLY A 65 3.64 1.06 9.61
C GLY A 65 3.57 -0.14 10.54
N TYR A 66 3.19 0.12 11.78
CA TYR A 66 3.05 -0.90 12.82
C TYR A 66 1.85 -0.60 13.70
N MET A 67 1.09 -1.64 14.01
CA MET A 67 0.07 -1.63 15.05
C MET A 67 0.74 -1.97 16.37
N ALA A 68 0.41 -1.25 17.43
CA ALA A 68 1.00 -1.45 18.75
C ALA A 68 -0.03 -2.11 19.68
N PHE A 69 0.25 -3.35 20.09
CA PHE A 69 -0.50 -4.08 21.10
C PHE A 69 0.31 -4.12 22.39
N PRO A 70 -0.15 -3.47 23.48
CA PRO A 70 0.50 -3.55 24.77
C PRO A 70 0.58 -5.01 25.26
N PRO A 71 1.65 -5.42 25.96
CA PRO A 71 2.75 -4.59 26.43
C PRO A 71 3.95 -4.45 25.47
N ARG A 72 4.10 -5.29 24.43
CA ARG A 72 5.31 -5.30 23.57
C ARG A 72 5.11 -5.78 22.13
N LEU A 73 3.88 -6.09 21.70
CA LEU A 73 3.67 -6.67 20.37
C LEU A 73 3.51 -5.54 19.34
N ARG A 74 4.35 -5.56 18.30
CA ARG A 74 4.23 -4.66 17.14
C ARG A 74 3.98 -5.51 15.90
N LEU A 75 2.79 -5.39 15.33
CA LEU A 75 2.46 -6.09 14.09
C LEU A 75 2.69 -5.16 12.89
N PRO A 76 3.44 -5.61 11.87
CA PRO A 76 3.65 -4.82 10.66
C PRO A 76 2.32 -4.65 9.93
N LEU A 77 2.10 -3.47 9.37
CA LEU A 77 0.94 -3.17 8.55
C LEU A 77 1.40 -2.45 7.29
N HIS A 78 1.06 -3.02 6.14
CA HIS A 78 1.20 -2.34 4.87
C HIS A 78 -0.06 -1.54 4.59
N VAL A 79 0.13 -0.28 4.24
CA VAL A 79 -0.95 0.65 3.91
C VAL A 79 -0.68 1.22 2.53
N VAL A 80 -1.65 1.10 1.63
CA VAL A 80 -1.58 1.69 0.30
C VAL A 80 -2.37 2.98 0.29
N LEU A 81 -1.68 4.08 0.03
CA LEU A 81 -2.28 5.41 -0.09
C LEU A 81 -2.38 5.81 -1.56
N GLU A 82 -3.48 6.45 -1.93
CA GLU A 82 -3.65 7.15 -3.20
C GLU A 82 -3.79 8.66 -2.95
N TYR A 83 -3.02 9.44 -3.70
CA TYR A 83 -2.87 10.88 -3.51
C TYR A 83 -3.23 11.67 -4.77
N ALA A 84 -4.09 11.12 -5.62
CA ALA A 84 -4.60 11.78 -6.82
C ALA A 84 -5.32 13.09 -6.48
N GLN A 85 -5.98 13.14 -5.32
CA GLN A 85 -6.74 14.29 -4.86
C GLN A 85 -5.87 15.23 -4.03
N PRO A 86 -5.94 16.56 -4.25
CA PRO A 86 -5.08 17.51 -3.54
C PRO A 86 -5.51 17.78 -2.09
N ARG A 87 -6.76 17.48 -1.73
CA ARG A 87 -7.37 17.90 -0.43
C ARG A 87 -7.50 16.78 0.58
N TRP A 88 -7.40 15.52 0.16
CA TRP A 88 -7.50 14.35 1.02
C TRP A 88 -6.65 13.20 0.44
N VAL A 89 -6.48 12.16 1.24
CA VAL A 89 -5.76 10.93 0.86
C VAL A 89 -6.72 9.77 0.92
N ASP A 90 -6.73 8.94 -0.12
CA ASP A 90 -7.53 7.72 -0.13
C ASP A 90 -6.67 6.56 0.40
N ILE A 91 -7.12 5.90 1.46
CA ILE A 91 -6.51 4.68 1.98
C ILE A 91 -7.16 3.52 1.21
N VAL A 92 -6.46 3.01 0.21
CA VAL A 92 -7.07 2.11 -0.79
C VAL A 92 -7.13 0.67 -0.28
N THR A 93 -6.09 0.22 0.41
CA THR A 93 -6.05 -1.10 1.06
C THR A 93 -5.03 -1.08 2.20
N ALA A 94 -5.21 -1.97 3.17
CA ALA A 94 -4.26 -2.24 4.23
C ALA A 94 -4.26 -3.75 4.54
N PHE A 95 -3.09 -4.31 4.86
CA PHE A 95 -2.94 -5.74 5.17
C PHE A 95 -1.67 -6.00 5.98
N ILE A 96 -1.66 -7.09 6.75
CA ILE A 96 -0.51 -7.59 7.51
C ILE A 96 0.40 -8.37 6.54
N PRO A 97 1.59 -7.85 6.21
CA PRO A 97 2.49 -8.53 5.28
C PRO A 97 3.20 -9.72 5.95
N ARG A 98 3.41 -10.79 5.18
CA ARG A 98 4.32 -11.88 5.60
C ARG A 98 5.78 -11.44 5.64
N GLU A 99 6.16 -10.53 4.75
CA GLU A 99 7.51 -9.97 4.62
C GLU A 99 7.44 -8.44 4.73
N PRO A 100 7.67 -7.85 5.92
CA PRO A 100 7.35 -6.45 6.18
C PRO A 100 8.12 -5.44 5.31
N HIS A 101 9.35 -5.77 4.94
CA HIS A 101 10.20 -4.87 4.15
C HIS A 101 10.11 -5.13 2.64
N ARG A 102 9.24 -6.05 2.21
CA ARG A 102 9.07 -6.38 0.81
C ARG A 102 8.36 -5.26 0.08
N VAL A 103 8.99 -4.78 -0.99
CA VAL A 103 8.37 -3.87 -1.96
C VAL A 103 7.62 -4.69 -3.00
N TYR A 104 6.37 -4.31 -3.29
CA TYR A 104 5.55 -4.97 -4.30
C TYR A 104 5.68 -4.28 -5.65
N SER A 105 5.59 -5.05 -6.73
CA SER A 105 5.42 -4.49 -8.08
C SER A 105 4.10 -3.71 -8.18
N ARG A 106 4.04 -2.72 -9.06
CA ARG A 106 2.82 -1.96 -9.39
C ARG A 106 1.63 -2.88 -9.71
N ALA A 107 1.84 -3.89 -10.54
CA ALA A 107 0.80 -4.86 -10.90
C ALA A 107 0.23 -5.61 -9.67
N ARG A 108 1.11 -5.94 -8.70
CA ARG A 108 0.68 -6.59 -7.45
C ARG A 108 -0.13 -5.64 -6.58
N VAL A 109 0.27 -4.37 -6.45
CA VAL A 109 -0.51 -3.37 -5.70
C VAL A 109 -1.87 -3.16 -6.36
N ALA A 110 -1.92 -3.03 -7.68
CA ALA A 110 -3.17 -2.95 -8.43
C ALA A 110 -4.06 -4.19 -8.23
N ALA A 111 -3.48 -5.39 -8.20
CA ALA A 111 -4.21 -6.62 -7.91
C ALA A 111 -4.77 -6.63 -6.47
N LEU A 112 -4.00 -6.22 -5.47
CA LEU A 112 -4.45 -6.12 -4.07
C LEU A 112 -5.63 -5.16 -3.91
N VAL A 113 -5.66 -4.07 -4.68
CA VAL A 113 -6.79 -3.14 -4.71
C VAL A 113 -8.03 -3.74 -5.37
N ARG A 114 -7.86 -4.65 -6.34
CA ARG A 114 -8.97 -5.27 -7.08
C ARG A 114 -9.53 -6.53 -6.42
N PHE A 115 -8.80 -7.14 -5.49
CA PHE A 115 -9.09 -8.49 -5.03
C PHE A 115 -10.08 -8.51 -3.85
N ASP A 116 -11.02 -9.45 -3.90
CA ASP A 116 -12.18 -9.50 -3.01
C ASP A 116 -12.09 -10.65 -1.99
N GLY A 117 -10.90 -10.85 -1.41
CA GLY A 117 -10.75 -11.72 -0.24
C GLY A 117 -10.63 -13.21 -0.53
N GLU A 118 -9.62 -13.61 -1.31
CA GLU A 118 -8.88 -14.84 -1.00
C GLU A 118 -7.41 -14.50 -0.83
N VAL A 119 -6.80 -15.04 0.22
CA VAL A 119 -5.35 -15.00 0.45
C VAL A 119 -4.68 -15.90 -0.58
N GLU A 120 -4.57 -15.45 -1.83
CA GLU A 120 -3.92 -16.24 -2.86
C GLU A 120 -2.39 -16.15 -2.75
N LYS A 121 -1.80 -17.33 -2.62
CA LYS A 121 -0.40 -17.65 -2.87
C LYS A 121 0.01 -17.08 -4.23
N VAL A 122 0.63 -15.90 -4.24
CA VAL A 122 1.36 -15.44 -5.42
C VAL A 122 2.52 -16.39 -5.64
N ARG A 123 2.36 -17.34 -6.58
CA ARG A 123 3.45 -18.17 -7.06
C ARG A 123 4.38 -17.27 -7.88
N TRP A 124 5.51 -16.91 -7.28
CA TRP A 124 6.59 -16.23 -7.98
C TRP A 124 7.06 -17.11 -9.14
N VAL A 125 6.87 -16.63 -10.37
CA VAL A 125 7.72 -17.02 -11.49
C VAL A 125 8.82 -15.96 -11.56
N ARG A 126 10.07 -16.37 -11.38
CA ARG A 126 11.23 -15.49 -11.59
C ARG A 126 11.16 -14.90 -13.02
N PRO A 127 11.73 -13.72 -13.29
CA PRO A 127 11.90 -13.27 -14.66
C PRO A 127 12.63 -14.36 -15.43
N ARG A 128 12.03 -14.88 -16.50
CA ARG A 128 12.75 -15.72 -17.46
C ARG A 128 13.77 -14.78 -18.10
N PHE A 129 15.04 -14.94 -17.74
CA PHE A 129 16.10 -14.38 -18.56
C PHE A 129 15.99 -15.12 -19.90
N LEU A 130 15.56 -14.41 -20.94
CA LEU A 130 15.68 -14.91 -22.31
C LEU A 130 17.18 -15.03 -22.56
N THR A 131 17.64 -16.21 -22.96
CA THR A 131 19.00 -16.40 -23.45
C THR A 131 19.09 -15.82 -24.87
N ASP A 132 20.28 -15.43 -25.34
CA ASP A 132 20.47 -14.68 -26.60
C ASP A 132 19.87 -15.39 -27.84
N ASP A 133 19.69 -16.70 -27.77
CA ASP A 133 19.02 -17.57 -28.75
C ASP A 133 17.49 -17.42 -28.80
N GLN A 134 16.89 -16.76 -27.82
CA GLN A 134 15.44 -16.54 -27.71
C GLN A 134 15.00 -15.14 -28.14
N ILE A 135 15.95 -14.29 -28.57
CA ILE A 135 15.68 -12.95 -29.12
C ILE A 135 15.65 -13.07 -30.65
N PRO A 136 14.48 -12.90 -31.30
CA PRO A 136 14.41 -12.94 -32.76
C PRO A 136 15.22 -11.77 -33.35
N ARG A 137 16.11 -12.09 -34.30
CA ARG A 137 16.87 -11.10 -35.07
C ARG A 137 16.03 -10.45 -36.16
#